data_AF-A0A9D9FYT7-F1
#
_entry.id   AF-A0A9D9FYT7-F1
#
_cell.length_a   1.000
_cell.length_b   1.000
_cell.length_c   1.000
_cell.angle_alpha   90.00
_cell.angle_beta   90.00
_cell.angle_gamma   90.00
#
_symmetry.space_group_name_H-M   'P 1'
#
loop_
_entity.id
_entity.type
_entity.pdbx_description
1 polymer ?
#
loop_
_entity_poly.entity_id
_entity_poly.type
_entity_poly.pdbx_seq_one_letter_code
_entity_poly.pdbx_strand_id
1 'polypeptide(L)'
;MKRLFENHRQTLKVRIVLWVVFLVGLAALYAGWNTFQTYGLSPGDGGVLRPFGERLAFGAGIALLGCILVVAMMLFATLYVVTLSRDDDRISIETLTALGIGRSHHSFDISEVGEAAYHHGRMSRGIVPGEQSSLFQSIDAPWITLRVAHRRLPFILDLQAEVIQVGPLTVLAEGAVSSWKRDRG
;
A
#
# COMPACT_ATOMS: atom_id res chain seq x y z
N MET A 1 -7.21 5.29 27.70
CA MET A 1 -6.73 5.07 26.33
C MET A 1 -5.22 4.81 26.27
N LYS A 2 -4.83 3.55 26.03
CA LYS A 2 -3.42 3.11 25.94
C LYS A 2 -3.03 2.95 24.47
N ARG A 3 -2.00 3.68 24.00
CA ARG A 3 -1.48 3.53 22.62
C ARG A 3 -0.70 2.22 22.51
N LEU A 4 -1.06 1.39 21.54
CA LEU A 4 -0.41 0.11 21.28
C LEU A 4 0.56 0.19 20.09
N PHE A 5 0.26 1.06 19.13
CA PHE A 5 1.00 1.22 17.88
C PHE A 5 0.98 2.67 17.40
N GLU A 6 2.12 3.17 16.92
CA GLU A 6 2.23 4.51 16.34
C GLU A 6 3.29 4.55 15.24
N ASN A 7 2.92 5.13 14.09
CA ASN A 7 3.74 5.04 12.88
C ASN A 7 3.75 6.33 12.04
N HIS A 8 4.04 7.47 12.66
CA HIS A 8 3.98 8.80 12.04
C HIS A 8 5.03 9.05 10.96
N ARG A 9 6.27 8.58 11.12
CA ARG A 9 7.36 8.74 10.16
C ARG A 9 7.14 7.87 8.92
N GLN A 10 6.75 6.60 9.07
CA GLN A 10 6.45 5.80 7.88
C GLN A 10 5.18 6.29 7.20
N THR A 11 4.20 6.78 7.96
CA THR A 11 3.01 7.46 7.40
C THR A 11 3.40 8.65 6.51
N LEU A 12 4.42 9.44 6.88
CA LEU A 12 4.92 10.51 6.01
C LEU A 12 5.49 9.95 4.70
N LYS A 13 6.24 8.84 4.74
CA LYS A 13 6.75 8.19 3.52
C LYS A 13 5.60 7.70 2.64
N VAL A 14 4.59 7.05 3.24
CA VAL A 14 3.39 6.59 2.52
C VAL A 14 2.66 7.77 1.87
N ARG A 15 2.57 8.93 2.54
CA ARG A 15 2.01 10.15 1.94
C ARG A 15 2.83 10.64 0.75
N ILE A 16 4.15 10.68 0.87
CA ILE A 16 5.03 11.10 -0.25
C ILE A 16 4.85 10.15 -1.43
N VAL A 17 4.89 8.83 -1.21
CA VAL A 17 4.68 7.81 -2.24
C VAL A 17 3.31 7.96 -2.89
N LEU A 18 2.25 8.16 -2.10
CA LEU A 18 0.90 8.40 -2.60
C LEU A 18 0.85 9.59 -3.56
N TRP A 19 1.45 10.73 -3.18
CA TRP A 19 1.48 11.93 -4.03
C TRP A 19 2.32 11.74 -5.29
N VAL A 20 3.44 11.04 -5.21
CA VAL A 20 4.24 10.66 -6.39
C VAL A 20 3.40 9.80 -7.33
N VAL A 21 2.66 8.81 -6.81
CA VAL A 21 1.78 7.96 -7.62
C VAL A 21 0.64 8.78 -8.26
N PHE A 22 0.07 9.77 -7.56
CA PHE A 22 -0.90 10.69 -8.17
C PHE A 22 -0.30 11.46 -9.35
N LEU A 23 0.92 12.00 -9.20
CA LEU A 23 1.60 12.70 -10.29
C LEU A 23 1.87 11.77 -11.48
N VAL A 24 2.30 10.53 -11.23
CA VAL A 24 2.47 9.50 -12.27
C VAL A 24 1.14 9.19 -12.94
N GLY A 25 0.04 9.07 -12.18
CA GLY A 25 -1.30 8.87 -12.74
C GLY A 25 -1.74 10.02 -13.65
N LEU A 26 -1.52 11.28 -13.24
CA LEU A 26 -1.79 12.45 -14.07
C LEU A 26 -0.93 12.46 -15.34
N ALA A 27 0.35 12.11 -15.23
CA ALA A 27 1.24 12.00 -16.38
C ALA A 27 0.77 10.89 -17.34
N ALA A 28 0.29 9.75 -16.82
CA ALA A 28 -0.27 8.67 -17.63
C ALA A 28 -1.58 9.06 -18.32
N LEU A 29 -2.46 9.82 -17.66
CA LEU A 29 -3.67 10.37 -18.29
C LEU A 29 -3.31 11.32 -19.44
N TYR A 30 -2.35 12.23 -19.21
CA TYR A 30 -1.87 13.14 -20.24
C TYR A 30 -1.21 12.38 -21.40
N ALA A 31 -0.34 11.40 -21.10
CA ALA A 31 0.31 10.57 -22.11
C ALA A 31 -0.72 9.77 -22.92
N GLY A 32 -1.71 9.15 -22.25
CA GLY A 32 -2.80 8.43 -22.91
C GLY A 32 -3.63 9.33 -23.83
N TRP A 33 -3.94 10.55 -23.39
CA TRP A 33 -4.60 11.56 -24.24
C TRP A 33 -3.74 11.96 -25.44
N ASN A 34 -2.45 12.23 -25.21
CA ASN A 34 -1.53 12.60 -26.28
C ASN A 34 -1.36 11.47 -27.30
N THR A 35 -1.20 10.22 -26.84
CA THR A 35 -1.16 9.03 -27.69
C THR A 35 -2.46 8.89 -28.48
N PHE A 36 -3.62 9.05 -27.83
CA PHE A 36 -4.90 9.06 -28.52
C PHE A 36 -4.94 10.10 -29.66
N GLN A 37 -4.33 11.28 -29.49
CA GLN A 37 -4.31 12.32 -30.54
C GLN A 37 -3.26 12.07 -31.64
N THR A 38 -2.11 11.51 -31.30
CA THR A 38 -0.91 11.52 -32.17
C THR A 38 -0.46 10.16 -32.67
N TYR A 39 -1.05 9.06 -32.18
CA TYR A 39 -0.61 7.72 -32.53
C TYR A 39 -0.72 7.44 -34.04
N GLY A 40 0.41 7.05 -34.64
CA GLY A 40 0.57 6.88 -36.09
C GLY A 40 1.25 8.04 -36.82
N LEU A 41 1.24 9.25 -36.26
CA LEU A 41 1.79 10.44 -36.94
C LEU A 41 3.32 10.49 -36.94
N SER A 42 3.97 9.75 -36.04
CA SER A 42 5.42 9.69 -36.00
C SER A 42 5.96 8.86 -37.19
N PRO A 43 7.15 9.19 -37.74
CA PRO A 43 7.76 8.40 -38.81
C PRO A 43 7.98 6.93 -38.40
N GLY A 44 8.22 6.67 -37.12
CA GLY A 44 8.39 5.31 -36.58
C GLY A 44 7.10 4.48 -36.58
N ASP A 45 5.93 5.14 -36.60
CA ASP A 45 4.61 4.49 -36.55
C ASP A 45 3.91 4.42 -37.93
N GLY A 46 4.61 4.83 -38.99
CA GLY A 46 4.12 4.84 -40.37
C GLY A 46 3.78 6.23 -40.93
N GLY A 47 3.91 7.31 -40.14
CA GLY A 47 3.70 8.69 -40.59
C GLY A 47 2.27 9.03 -41.00
N VAL A 48 1.30 8.16 -40.70
CA VAL A 48 -0.12 8.32 -40.99
C VAL A 48 -0.93 7.98 -39.75
N LEU A 49 -1.92 8.82 -39.46
CA LEU A 49 -2.80 8.67 -38.30
C LEU A 49 -3.49 7.30 -38.34
N ARG A 50 -3.40 6.55 -37.23
CA ARG A 50 -4.02 5.22 -37.13
C ARG A 50 -5.56 5.31 -37.03
N PRO A 51 -6.29 4.23 -37.34
CA PRO A 51 -7.73 4.16 -37.14
C PRO A 51 -8.12 4.52 -35.69
N PHE A 52 -9.31 5.12 -35.53
CA PHE A 52 -9.80 5.59 -34.24
C PHE A 52 -9.76 4.52 -33.14
N GLY A 53 -10.16 3.28 -33.47
CA GLY A 53 -10.19 2.18 -32.51
C GLY A 53 -8.82 1.84 -31.93
N GLU A 54 -7.77 1.82 -32.75
CA GLU A 54 -6.39 1.59 -32.30
C GLU A 54 -5.91 2.71 -31.40
N ARG A 55 -6.12 3.96 -31.82
CA ARG A 55 -5.74 5.15 -31.04
C ARG A 55 -6.41 5.15 -29.67
N LEU A 56 -7.71 4.84 -29.64
CA LEU A 56 -8.48 4.76 -28.40
C LEU A 56 -7.95 3.64 -27.51
N ALA A 57 -7.69 2.45 -28.06
CA ALA A 57 -7.18 1.32 -27.30
C ALA A 57 -5.82 1.63 -26.65
N PHE A 58 -4.86 2.18 -27.40
CA PHE A 58 -3.55 2.54 -26.86
C PHE A 58 -3.62 3.68 -25.85
N GLY A 59 -4.33 4.75 -26.16
CA GLY A 59 -4.49 5.89 -25.26
C GLY A 59 -5.20 5.50 -23.97
N ALA A 60 -6.31 4.75 -24.06
CA ALA A 60 -7.04 4.24 -22.91
C ALA A 60 -6.22 3.23 -22.10
N GLY A 61 -5.41 2.38 -22.76
CA GLY A 61 -4.54 1.43 -22.07
C GLY A 61 -3.53 2.11 -21.16
N ILE A 62 -2.84 3.16 -21.65
CA ILE A 62 -1.88 3.95 -20.86
C ILE A 62 -2.59 4.65 -19.69
N ALA A 63 -3.72 5.32 -19.98
CA ALA A 63 -4.51 6.01 -18.97
C ALA A 63 -5.00 5.06 -17.87
N LEU A 64 -5.54 3.90 -18.25
CA LEU A 64 -6.07 2.89 -17.34
C LEU A 64 -4.98 2.33 -16.41
N LEU A 65 -3.77 2.09 -16.92
CA LEU A 65 -2.64 1.64 -16.10
C LEU A 65 -2.32 2.66 -14.99
N GLY A 66 -2.27 3.95 -15.34
CA GLY A 66 -2.10 5.03 -14.38
C GLY A 66 -3.23 5.07 -13.33
N CYS A 67 -4.48 4.95 -13.77
CA CYS A 67 -5.63 4.92 -12.87
C CYS A 67 -5.59 3.74 -11.90
N ILE A 68 -5.23 2.53 -12.36
CA ILE A 68 -5.12 1.34 -11.51
C ILE A 68 -4.08 1.56 -10.41
N LEU A 69 -2.92 2.12 -10.73
CA LEU A 69 -1.88 2.42 -9.74
C LEU A 69 -2.35 3.41 -8.69
N VAL A 70 -3.03 4.50 -9.10
CA VAL A 70 -3.60 5.49 -8.19
C VAL A 70 -4.65 4.86 -7.29
N VAL A 71 -5.60 4.10 -7.84
CA VAL A 71 -6.65 3.44 -7.06
C VAL A 71 -6.07 2.44 -6.07
N ALA A 72 -5.08 1.64 -6.48
CA ALA A 72 -4.41 0.68 -5.60
C ALA A 72 -3.71 1.40 -4.43
N MET A 73 -3.03 2.52 -4.71
CA MET A 73 -2.34 3.29 -3.68
C MET A 73 -3.31 4.04 -2.75
N MET A 74 -4.42 4.56 -3.27
CA MET A 74 -5.50 5.13 -2.46
C MET A 74 -6.09 4.07 -1.52
N LEU A 75 -6.37 2.87 -2.05
CA LEU A 75 -6.86 1.77 -1.24
C LEU A 75 -5.85 1.40 -0.15
N PHE A 76 -4.57 1.23 -0.53
CA PHE A 76 -3.49 0.97 0.42
C PHE A 76 -3.45 2.00 1.55
N ALA A 77 -3.52 3.30 1.23
CA ALA A 77 -3.53 4.37 2.23
C ALA A 77 -4.71 4.24 3.22
N THR A 78 -5.90 3.86 2.75
CA THR A 78 -7.07 3.66 3.62
C THR A 78 -6.98 2.44 4.54
N LEU A 79 -6.11 1.48 4.23
CA LEU A 79 -5.88 0.28 5.05
C LEU A 79 -4.67 0.43 5.97
N TYR A 80 -3.76 1.37 5.67
CA TYR A 80 -2.52 1.58 6.41
C TYR A 80 -2.78 2.23 7.77
N VAL A 81 -2.46 1.52 8.84
CA VAL A 81 -2.67 1.97 10.22
C VAL A 81 -1.61 3.00 10.59
N VAL A 82 -2.05 4.17 11.03
CA VAL A 82 -1.22 5.25 11.56
C VAL A 82 -1.09 5.11 13.08
N THR A 83 -2.21 4.87 13.75
CA THR A 83 -2.25 4.63 15.21
C THR A 83 -3.22 3.50 15.54
N LEU A 84 -2.87 2.70 16.54
CA LEU A 84 -3.78 1.76 17.19
C LEU A 84 -3.74 2.05 18.70
N SER A 85 -4.90 2.27 19.28
CA SER A 85 -5.06 2.42 20.71
C SER A 85 -6.15 1.50 21.23
N ARG A 86 -6.04 1.14 22.51
CA ARG A 86 -7.02 0.33 23.22
C ARG A 86 -7.54 1.11 24.41
N ASP A 87 -8.85 1.06 24.60
CA ASP A 87 -9.56 1.61 25.75
C ASP A 87 -10.50 0.53 26.28
N ASP A 88 -10.08 -0.14 27.36
CA ASP A 88 -10.78 -1.29 27.93
C ASP A 88 -11.11 -2.38 26.89
N ASP A 89 -12.38 -2.50 26.51
CA ASP A 89 -12.90 -3.45 25.53
C ASP A 89 -13.09 -2.86 24.13
N ARG A 90 -12.60 -1.65 23.88
CA ARG A 90 -12.63 -1.02 22.57
C ARG A 90 -11.25 -0.85 21.99
N ILE A 91 -11.16 -1.03 20.67
CA ILE A 91 -10.01 -0.64 19.89
C ILE A 91 -10.35 0.61 19.07
N SER A 92 -9.38 1.50 18.93
CA SER A 92 -9.43 2.66 18.06
C SER A 92 -8.27 2.60 17.08
N ILE A 93 -8.58 2.61 15.79
CA ILE A 93 -7.66 2.54 14.67
C ILE A 93 -7.78 3.85 13.90
N GLU A 94 -6.66 4.54 13.71
CA GLU A 94 -6.58 5.63 12.75
C GLU A 94 -5.84 5.17 11.49
N THR A 95 -6.43 5.43 10.33
CA THR A 95 -5.81 5.21 9.01
C THR A 95 -5.65 6.53 8.27
N LEU A 96 -4.97 6.52 7.11
CA LEU A 96 -5.00 7.68 6.22
C LEU A 96 -6.32 7.76 5.45
N THR A 97 -6.77 8.98 5.15
CA THR A 97 -7.79 9.17 4.11
C THR A 97 -7.25 8.76 2.74
N ALA A 98 -8.12 8.46 1.78
CA ALA A 98 -7.72 8.05 0.43
C ALA A 98 -6.79 9.06 -0.29
N LEU A 99 -6.89 10.35 0.03
CA LEU A 99 -6.01 11.40 -0.51
C LEU A 99 -4.75 11.66 0.33
N GLY A 100 -4.60 10.98 1.48
CA GLY A 100 -3.49 11.18 2.40
C GLY A 100 -3.46 12.53 3.13
N ILE A 101 -4.49 13.38 2.98
CA ILE A 101 -4.55 14.73 3.57
C ILE A 101 -5.02 14.71 5.03
N GLY A 102 -5.73 13.66 5.47
CA GLY A 102 -6.22 13.54 6.84
C GLY A 102 -6.05 12.14 7.43
N ARG A 103 -6.76 11.90 8.53
CA ARG A 103 -6.91 10.57 9.13
C ARG A 103 -8.38 10.17 9.14
N SER A 104 -8.65 8.88 8.99
CA SER A 104 -9.96 8.29 9.25
C SER A 104 -9.89 7.55 10.58
N HIS A 105 -10.88 7.76 11.44
CA HIS A 105 -10.96 7.11 12.75
C HIS A 105 -11.99 5.99 12.70
N HIS A 106 -11.60 4.81 13.17
CA HIS A 106 -12.45 3.65 13.29
C HIS A 106 -12.40 3.13 14.72
N SER A 107 -13.55 2.78 15.30
CA SER A 107 -13.60 2.19 16.62
C SER A 107 -14.49 0.96 16.61
N PHE A 108 -13.99 -0.11 17.24
CA PHE A 108 -14.60 -1.43 17.27
C PHE A 108 -14.56 -1.97 18.68
N ASP A 109 -15.45 -2.91 18.97
CA ASP A 109 -15.30 -3.76 20.15
C ASP A 109 -14.13 -4.73 19.93
N ILE A 110 -13.40 -5.07 20.98
CA ILE A 110 -12.29 -6.02 20.89
C ILE A 110 -12.76 -7.41 20.43
N SER A 111 -14.01 -7.78 20.76
CA SER A 111 -14.64 -9.02 20.30
C SER A 111 -14.89 -9.05 18.79
N GLU A 112 -14.91 -7.89 18.13
CA GLU A 112 -15.01 -7.80 16.67
C GLU A 112 -13.65 -8.02 15.98
N VAL A 113 -12.55 -8.01 16.72
CA VAL A 113 -11.22 -8.27 16.17
C VAL A 113 -11.10 -9.77 15.88
N GLY A 114 -10.98 -10.10 14.61
CA GLY A 114 -10.88 -11.47 14.13
C GLY A 114 -9.42 -11.91 13.96
N GLU A 115 -9.17 -12.60 12.85
CA GLU A 115 -7.84 -13.15 12.55
C GLU A 115 -6.80 -12.07 12.28
N ALA A 116 -5.57 -12.36 12.71
CA ALA A 116 -4.38 -11.59 12.36
C ALA A 116 -3.35 -12.50 11.68
N ALA A 117 -2.71 -12.01 10.62
CA ALA A 117 -1.67 -12.75 9.90
C ALA A 117 -0.39 -11.92 9.78
N TYR A 118 0.75 -12.58 10.04
CA TYR A 118 2.07 -11.98 9.88
C TYR A 118 2.64 -12.26 8.49
N HIS A 119 3.30 -11.25 7.93
CA HIS A 119 3.99 -11.32 6.66
C HIS A 119 5.38 -10.71 6.82
N HIS A 120 6.42 -11.47 6.48
CA HIS A 120 7.80 -11.01 6.63
C HIS A 120 8.18 -9.95 5.59
N GLY A 121 7.66 -10.06 4.37
CA GLY A 121 7.93 -9.09 3.31
C GLY A 121 9.39 -9.06 2.82
N ARG A 122 10.14 -10.15 3.01
CA ARG A 122 11.54 -10.24 2.55
C ARG A 122 11.60 -10.53 1.05
N MET A 123 12.32 -9.67 0.32
CA MET A 123 12.71 -9.96 -1.07
C MET A 123 14.23 -10.08 -1.13
N SER A 124 14.72 -11.31 -1.31
CA SER A 124 16.16 -11.63 -1.22
C SER A 124 16.78 -12.18 -2.52
N ARG A 125 16.10 -12.07 -3.67
CA ARG A 125 16.61 -12.65 -4.93
C ARG A 125 16.76 -11.63 -6.06
N GLY A 126 18.00 -11.50 -6.54
CA GLY A 126 18.28 -11.08 -7.90
C GLY A 126 17.71 -12.09 -8.89
N ILE A 127 17.16 -11.61 -10.00
CA ILE A 127 16.43 -12.41 -11.00
C ILE A 127 17.40 -13.18 -11.93
N VAL A 128 18.72 -13.02 -11.77
CA VAL A 128 19.73 -13.62 -12.64
C VAL A 128 20.55 -14.69 -11.89
N PRO A 129 20.44 -15.97 -12.25
CA PRO A 129 21.34 -17.01 -11.77
C PRO A 129 22.78 -16.69 -12.22
N GLY A 130 23.70 -16.50 -11.26
CA GLY A 130 25.13 -16.33 -11.55
C GLY A 130 25.67 -14.90 -11.44
N GLU A 131 24.83 -13.89 -11.21
CA GLU A 131 25.29 -12.51 -11.03
C GLU A 131 25.37 -12.16 -9.53
N GLN A 132 26.60 -12.10 -8.99
CA GLN A 132 26.90 -11.56 -7.65
C GLN A 132 26.85 -10.01 -7.66
N SER A 133 25.87 -9.40 -8.32
CA SER A 133 25.72 -7.95 -8.31
C SER A 133 25.13 -7.53 -6.95
N SER A 134 26.00 -7.04 -6.08
CA SER A 134 25.77 -6.49 -4.74
C SER A 134 24.87 -5.23 -4.69
N LEU A 135 24.20 -4.89 -5.79
CA LEU A 135 23.38 -3.69 -5.94
C LEU A 135 21.91 -3.91 -5.56
N PHE A 136 21.48 -5.16 -5.34
CA PHE A 136 20.10 -5.43 -4.95
C PHE A 136 19.91 -5.27 -3.44
N GLN A 137 19.35 -4.13 -3.08
CA GLN A 137 18.88 -3.79 -1.73
C GLN A 137 17.90 -4.88 -1.27
N SER A 138 18.27 -5.64 -0.23
CA SER A 138 17.32 -6.54 0.43
C SER A 138 16.18 -5.68 1.00
N ILE A 139 14.98 -5.84 0.46
CA ILE A 139 13.79 -5.22 1.03
C ILE A 139 13.35 -6.12 2.19
N ASP A 140 13.34 -5.55 3.38
CA ASP A 140 12.77 -6.15 4.58
C ASP A 140 11.67 -5.22 5.09
N ALA A 141 10.42 -5.61 4.88
CA ALA A 141 9.24 -4.83 5.19
C ALA A 141 8.19 -5.74 5.85
N PRO A 142 8.33 -6.08 7.15
CA PRO A 142 7.39 -6.94 7.83
C PRO A 142 6.10 -6.21 8.19
N TRP A 143 4.95 -6.85 8.02
CA TRP A 143 3.65 -6.32 8.43
C TRP A 143 2.73 -7.38 9.04
N ILE A 144 1.75 -6.92 9.81
CA ILE A 144 0.61 -7.72 10.29
C ILE A 144 -0.65 -7.21 9.60
N THR A 145 -1.48 -8.12 9.09
CA THR A 145 -2.86 -7.81 8.72
C THR A 145 -3.78 -8.09 9.90
N LEU A 146 -4.70 -7.17 10.19
CA LEU A 146 -5.69 -7.30 11.26
C LEU A 146 -7.10 -7.25 10.66
N ARG A 147 -7.83 -8.35 10.75
CA ARG A 147 -9.23 -8.42 10.31
C ARG A 147 -10.16 -7.98 11.43
N VAL A 148 -11.20 -7.25 11.06
CA VAL A 148 -12.28 -6.83 11.96
C VAL A 148 -13.59 -7.30 11.35
N ALA A 149 -14.51 -7.77 12.20
CA ALA A 149 -15.85 -8.18 11.81
C ALA A 149 -16.54 -7.08 10.99
N HIS A 150 -17.38 -7.50 10.05
CA HIS A 150 -18.15 -6.59 9.18
C HIS A 150 -17.32 -5.70 8.24
N ARG A 151 -15.98 -5.84 8.20
CA ARG A 151 -15.13 -5.22 7.17
C ARG A 151 -14.64 -6.24 6.15
N ARG A 152 -14.70 -5.85 4.88
CA ARG A 152 -14.21 -6.68 3.76
C ARG A 152 -12.69 -6.72 3.67
N LEU A 153 -12.01 -5.64 4.06
CA LEU A 153 -10.57 -5.47 3.89
C LEU A 153 -9.89 -5.34 5.26
N PRO A 154 -8.73 -5.99 5.46
CA PRO A 154 -7.98 -5.93 6.70
C PRO A 154 -7.23 -4.61 6.84
N PHE A 155 -6.92 -4.25 8.08
CA PHE A 155 -5.98 -3.18 8.39
C PHE A 155 -4.53 -3.70 8.30
N ILE A 156 -3.61 -2.82 7.92
CA ILE A 156 -2.19 -3.16 7.76
C ILE A 156 -1.39 -2.43 8.85
N LEU A 157 -0.75 -3.20 9.72
CA LEU A 157 0.17 -2.73 10.75
C LEU A 157 1.60 -2.99 10.28
N ASP A 158 2.31 -1.93 9.95
CA ASP A 158 3.73 -1.98 9.57
C ASP A 158 4.61 -2.19 10.80
N LEU A 159 5.35 -3.29 10.85
CA LEU A 159 6.18 -3.65 12.01
C LEU A 159 7.49 -2.85 12.10
N GLN A 160 7.71 -1.90 11.18
CA GLN A 160 8.75 -0.87 11.25
C GLN A 160 8.25 0.45 11.88
N ALA A 161 7.12 0.41 12.58
CA ALA A 161 6.55 1.54 13.30
C ALA A 161 7.44 2.05 14.44
N GLU A 162 7.28 3.33 14.80
CA GLU A 162 8.07 3.95 15.89
C GLU A 162 7.75 3.35 17.25
N VAL A 163 6.49 3.02 17.50
CA VAL A 163 6.03 2.48 18.77
C VAL A 163 5.26 1.20 18.51
N ILE A 164 5.67 0.11 19.16
CA ILE A 164 4.98 -1.18 19.15
C ILE A 164 4.98 -1.75 20.58
N GLN A 165 3.81 -1.78 21.22
CA GLN A 165 3.64 -2.44 22.52
C GLN A 165 3.30 -3.91 22.32
N VAL A 166 4.33 -4.76 22.32
CA VAL A 166 4.23 -6.18 21.96
C VAL A 166 3.26 -6.96 22.85
N GLY A 167 3.30 -6.78 24.18
CA GLY A 167 2.44 -7.52 25.11
C GLY A 167 0.93 -7.23 24.94
N PRO A 168 0.52 -5.95 24.87
CA PRO A 168 -0.86 -5.62 24.51
C PRO A 168 -1.24 -6.07 23.09
N LEU A 169 -0.31 -6.02 22.13
CA LEU A 169 -0.57 -6.44 20.75
C LEU A 169 -0.76 -7.95 20.61
N THR A 170 -0.11 -8.77 21.45
CA THR A 170 -0.35 -10.23 21.47
C THR A 170 -1.79 -10.56 21.82
N VAL A 171 -2.50 -9.74 22.60
CA VAL A 171 -3.93 -9.98 22.90
C VAL A 171 -4.80 -9.85 21.64
N LEU A 172 -4.39 -9.02 20.67
CA LEU A 172 -5.12 -8.78 19.43
C LEU A 172 -4.64 -9.68 18.28
N ALA A 173 -3.41 -10.16 18.34
CA ALA A 173 -2.73 -10.79 17.20
C ALA A 173 -1.73 -11.86 17.62
N GLU A 174 -2.07 -12.70 18.61
CA GLU A 174 -1.14 -13.65 19.27
C GLU A 174 -0.34 -14.50 18.27
N GLY A 175 -1.03 -15.15 17.32
CA GLY A 175 -0.40 -16.01 16.31
C GLY A 175 0.54 -15.25 15.37
N ALA A 176 0.15 -14.04 14.97
CA ALA A 176 0.96 -13.17 14.11
C ALA A 176 2.19 -12.63 14.86
N VAL A 177 2.02 -12.15 16.08
CA VAL A 177 3.12 -11.63 16.91
C VAL A 177 4.10 -12.74 17.30
N SER A 178 3.62 -13.94 17.60
CA SER A 178 4.47 -15.10 17.88
C SER A 178 5.30 -15.49 16.66
N SER A 179 4.70 -15.47 15.47
CA SER A 179 5.41 -15.72 14.21
C SER A 179 6.47 -14.64 13.94
N TRP A 180 6.12 -13.37 14.14
CA TRP A 180 7.08 -12.28 14.02
C TRP A 180 8.27 -12.41 14.98
N LYS A 181 8.04 -12.75 16.25
CA LYS A 181 9.11 -12.96 17.24
C LYS A 181 10.07 -14.08 16.80
N ARG A 182 9.53 -15.21 16.33
CA ARG A 182 10.35 -16.33 15.84
C ARG A 182 11.25 -15.92 14.67
N ASP A 183 10.74 -15.09 13.77
CA ASP A 183 11.49 -14.62 12.60
C ASP A 183 12.58 -13.60 12.94
N ARG A 184 12.51 -12.93 14.11
CA ARG A 184 13.51 -11.94 14.54
C ARG A 184 14.71 -12.52 15.28
N GLY A 185 14.63 -13.72 15.85
CA GLY A 185 15.72 -14.37 16.60
C GLY A 185 16.14 -13.58 17.82
#